data_AF-A0A520CN85-F1
#
_entry.id   AF-A0A520CN85-F1
#
_cell.length_a   1.000
_cell.length_b   1.000
_cell.length_c   1.000
_cell.angle_alpha   90.00
_cell.angle_beta   90.00
_cell.angle_gamma   90.00
#
_symmetry.space_group_name_H-M   'P 1'
#
loop_
_entity.id
_entity.type
_entity.pdbx_description
1 polymer ?
#
loop_
_entity_poly.entity_id
_entity_poly.type
_entity_poly.pdbx_seq_one_letter_code
_entity_poly.pdbx_strand_id
1 'polypeptide(L)'
;VIYDRESSTKAIKYVKEQEVYMGEIPLMTDNGTFIVNGTERVIVSQLHRSPGVFFDHDRGKTHSSGKLLFSARVIPYRGSWLDFEFDPKDALFTRIDRRRKLPVSVLLRALGYNNQEMLNEFFDINTFHIEDEGVQLELVPERLRGETLDFDLADGDKVIVEAGKRITARHVKQLEVAGVSALAVPDSYIAGRILSHDVIDPKTGELLATANDEINDDILAKLRKAGIASVGTLWVNDLDRGPYLSNTLRIDGTKTQLEALVEIYRMMRPGEPPTKDAAQNLFHNLFFTFERYDLSSVGRMKFNRRIGRKGVTGASVLYDAKYYAERKDEESVRLRNEYGSGSDILDVIKVLTEIRNGRGVVDDIDHLGNRRVRSVGEMAENVFRVGLVRVERAVKERLSMAEADGLSPQDLINAKPVAAAIKEFFGSSQLSQFMDQNNPLSEVTHKRRVSALGPGGLTRERAGFEVRDVHPTHYGRVCTIETPEGPNIGLI
;
A
#
# COMPACT_ATOMS: atom_id res chain seq x y z
N VAL A 1 28.19 11.60 23.16
CA VAL A 1 27.88 11.39 24.59
C VAL A 1 28.19 9.95 24.93
N ILE A 2 29.03 9.71 25.94
CA ILE A 2 29.33 8.35 26.41
C ILE A 2 28.68 8.19 27.78
N TYR A 3 27.87 7.15 27.91
CA TYR A 3 27.19 6.80 29.16
C TYR A 3 28.07 5.91 30.02
N ASP A 4 27.95 6.09 31.33
CA ASP A 4 28.57 5.23 32.31
C ASP A 4 27.91 3.85 32.26
N ARG A 5 28.71 2.81 31.99
CA ARG A 5 28.24 1.42 31.88
C ARG A 5 27.89 0.82 33.24
N GLU A 6 28.39 1.39 34.34
CA GLU A 6 28.12 0.92 35.71
C GLU A 6 26.90 1.61 36.35
N SER A 7 26.38 2.66 35.71
CA SER A 7 25.24 3.43 36.20
C SER A 7 23.90 2.84 35.76
N SER A 8 23.03 2.50 36.73
CA SER A 8 21.65 2.07 36.48
C SER A 8 20.75 3.15 35.88
N THR A 9 21.18 4.43 35.92
CA THR A 9 20.42 5.59 35.42
C THR A 9 20.93 6.13 34.09
N LYS A 10 21.83 5.42 33.39
CA LYS A 10 22.52 5.91 32.19
C LYS A 10 23.13 7.31 32.43
N ALA A 11 23.84 7.50 33.54
CA ALA A 11 24.55 8.76 33.79
C ALA A 11 25.58 9.03 32.69
N ILE A 12 25.71 10.29 32.25
CA ILE A 12 26.69 10.67 31.23
C ILE A 12 28.09 10.66 31.88
N LYS A 13 29.01 9.86 31.36
CA LYS A 13 30.41 9.78 31.82
C LYS A 13 31.24 10.95 31.28
N TYR A 14 31.12 11.24 29.97
CA TYR A 14 31.76 12.39 29.32
C TYR A 14 31.10 12.78 27.99
N VAL A 15 31.19 14.07 27.67
CA VAL A 15 30.80 14.65 26.38
C VAL A 15 32.06 15.19 25.70
N LYS A 16 32.33 14.74 24.49
CA LYS A 16 33.40 15.25 23.63
C LYS A 16 32.78 15.76 22.34
N GLU A 17 33.10 16.99 21.97
CA GLU A 17 32.68 17.63 20.72
C GLU A 17 33.93 18.03 19.94
N GLN A 18 33.88 17.80 18.62
CA GLN A 18 34.99 18.08 17.73
C GLN A 18 34.44 18.33 16.32
N GLU A 19 34.99 19.30 15.61
CA GLU A 19 34.75 19.45 14.18
C GLU A 19 35.44 18.33 13.42
N VAL A 20 34.67 17.53 12.69
CA VAL A 20 35.18 16.39 11.91
C VAL A 20 34.94 16.66 10.44
N TYR A 21 36.00 16.53 9.64
CA TYR A 21 35.91 16.61 8.19
C TYR A 21 35.11 15.44 7.61
N MET A 22 34.05 15.76 6.85
CA MET A 22 33.08 14.80 6.30
C MET A 22 33.15 14.61 4.77
N GLY A 23 34.23 15.09 4.15
CA GLY A 23 34.40 15.06 2.69
C GLY A 23 34.06 16.40 2.04
N GLU A 24 34.23 16.45 0.72
CA GLU A 24 33.99 17.65 -0.10
C GLU A 24 32.66 17.54 -0.83
N ILE A 25 31.96 18.67 -0.95
CA ILE A 25 30.75 18.81 -1.76
C ILE A 25 31.07 19.78 -2.90
N PRO A 26 30.90 19.39 -4.16
CA PRO A 26 31.06 20.31 -5.29
C PRO A 26 30.12 21.50 -5.16
N LEU A 27 30.69 22.71 -5.24
CA LEU A 27 29.91 23.94 -5.26
C LEU A 27 29.39 24.23 -6.67
N MET A 28 28.18 24.76 -6.72
CA MET A 28 27.59 25.26 -7.96
C MET A 28 28.21 26.61 -8.30
N THR A 29 28.60 26.81 -9.56
CA THR A 29 29.05 28.11 -10.07
C THR A 29 27.87 29.09 -10.16
N ASP A 30 28.17 30.38 -10.32
CA ASP A 30 27.14 31.42 -10.53
C ASP A 30 26.25 31.15 -11.76
N ASN A 31 26.74 30.34 -12.71
CA ASN A 31 26.06 29.98 -13.94
C ASN A 31 25.26 28.66 -13.85
N GLY A 32 25.20 28.02 -12.68
CA GLY A 32 24.42 26.79 -12.48
C GLY A 32 25.11 25.52 -12.98
N THR A 33 26.45 25.50 -13.03
CA THR A 33 27.27 24.35 -13.45
C THR A 33 28.17 23.87 -12.32
N PHE A 34 28.84 22.74 -12.52
CA PHE A 34 29.80 22.16 -11.58
C PHE A 34 31.11 21.84 -12.29
N ILE A 35 32.24 22.03 -11.61
CA ILE A 35 33.56 21.64 -12.14
C ILE A 35 33.94 20.29 -11.53
N VAL A 36 34.03 19.26 -12.37
CA VAL A 36 34.42 17.91 -11.96
C VAL A 36 35.60 17.47 -12.82
N ASN A 37 36.73 17.19 -12.18
CA ASN A 37 37.99 16.83 -12.84
C ASN A 37 38.40 17.82 -13.94
N GLY A 38 38.21 19.13 -13.71
CA GLY A 38 38.57 20.19 -14.67
C GLY A 38 37.58 20.39 -15.82
N THR A 39 36.48 19.65 -15.86
CA THR A 39 35.43 19.78 -16.90
C THR A 39 34.16 20.37 -16.32
N GLU A 40 33.51 21.27 -17.07
CA GLU A 40 32.23 21.84 -16.69
C GLU A 40 31.09 20.85 -16.97
N ARG A 41 30.23 20.67 -15.98
CA ARG A 41 29.12 19.72 -15.99
C ARG A 41 27.83 20.35 -15.52
N VAL A 42 26.73 19.79 -16.01
CA VAL A 42 25.39 20.16 -15.60
C VAL A 42 24.66 18.94 -15.07
N ILE A 43 23.90 19.14 -13.99
CA ILE A 43 23.01 18.11 -13.46
C ILE A 43 21.61 18.35 -14.02
N VAL A 44 21.18 17.49 -14.94
CA VAL A 44 19.86 17.57 -15.56
C VAL A 44 18.77 17.23 -14.54
N SER A 45 17.69 18.02 -14.52
CA SER A 45 16.57 17.75 -13.63
C SER A 45 15.86 16.45 -14.04
N GLN A 46 15.45 15.64 -13.07
CA GLN A 46 14.83 14.35 -13.35
C GLN A 46 13.31 14.40 -13.19
N LEU A 47 12.56 13.89 -14.16
CA LEU A 47 11.12 13.66 -14.06
C LEU A 47 10.87 12.19 -13.71
N HIS A 48 10.29 11.95 -12.55
CA HIS A 48 9.98 10.59 -12.10
C HIS A 48 8.56 10.52 -11.53
N ARG A 49 8.02 9.32 -11.30
CA ARG A 49 6.70 9.18 -10.68
C ARG A 49 6.74 9.72 -9.26
N SER A 50 5.79 10.57 -8.91
CA SER A 50 5.69 11.11 -7.56
C SER A 50 5.38 9.97 -6.57
N PRO A 51 5.91 10.01 -5.34
CA PRO A 51 5.45 9.12 -4.28
C PRO A 51 3.94 9.26 -4.01
N GLY A 52 3.30 8.20 -3.52
CA GLY A 52 1.87 8.15 -3.24
C GLY A 52 1.23 6.81 -3.61
N VAL A 53 -0.10 6.78 -3.67
CA VAL A 53 -0.86 5.63 -4.17
C VAL A 53 -1.43 5.94 -5.55
N PHE A 54 -1.40 4.95 -6.44
CA PHE A 54 -1.95 5.00 -7.78
C PHE A 54 -2.85 3.80 -8.03
N PHE A 55 -3.97 4.02 -8.71
CA PHE A 55 -4.89 2.98 -9.15
C PHE A 55 -4.90 2.92 -10.66
N ASP A 56 -4.78 1.74 -11.24
CA ASP A 56 -4.67 1.55 -12.70
C ASP A 56 -5.37 0.26 -13.13
N HIS A 57 -5.58 0.08 -14.43
CA HIS A 57 -6.01 -1.18 -15.00
C HIS A 57 -5.22 -1.51 -16.27
N ASP A 58 -5.11 -2.80 -16.56
CA ASP A 58 -4.32 -3.31 -17.69
C ASP A 58 -4.92 -3.05 -19.09
N ARG A 59 -6.01 -2.28 -19.16
CA ARG A 59 -6.82 -2.04 -20.38
C ARG A 59 -7.21 -3.34 -21.10
N GLY A 60 -7.35 -4.44 -20.36
CA GLY A 60 -7.73 -5.76 -20.90
C GLY A 60 -6.62 -6.44 -21.70
N LYS A 61 -5.36 -5.96 -21.61
CA LYS A 61 -4.23 -6.51 -22.37
C LYS A 61 -3.64 -7.79 -21.78
N THR A 62 -3.82 -8.03 -20.47
CA THR A 62 -3.12 -9.13 -19.78
C THR A 62 -3.83 -10.47 -19.91
N HIS A 63 -5.17 -10.47 -20.01
CA HIS A 63 -5.96 -11.69 -20.04
C HIS A 63 -6.80 -11.76 -21.32
N SER A 64 -6.86 -12.95 -21.94
CA SER A 64 -7.55 -13.17 -23.22
C SER A 64 -9.06 -12.91 -23.17
N SER A 65 -9.68 -12.96 -21.99
CA SER A 65 -11.11 -12.62 -21.84
C SER A 65 -11.41 -11.14 -22.04
N GLY A 66 -10.39 -10.28 -22.11
CA GLY A 66 -10.56 -8.82 -22.17
C GLY A 66 -11.06 -8.18 -20.87
N LYS A 67 -11.19 -8.97 -19.79
CA LYS A 67 -11.57 -8.48 -18.47
C LYS A 67 -10.51 -7.51 -17.96
N LEU A 68 -10.95 -6.32 -17.53
CA LEU A 68 -10.06 -5.33 -16.94
C LEU A 68 -9.56 -5.82 -15.59
N LEU A 69 -8.24 -5.89 -15.43
CA LEU A 69 -7.60 -6.21 -14.16
C LEU A 69 -7.13 -4.93 -13.50
N PHE A 70 -7.78 -4.59 -12.39
CA PHE A 70 -7.46 -3.41 -11.61
C PHE A 70 -6.30 -3.68 -10.65
N SER A 71 -5.49 -2.66 -10.41
CA SER A 71 -4.36 -2.70 -9.50
C SER A 71 -4.23 -1.39 -8.74
N ALA A 72 -3.66 -1.46 -7.54
CA ALA A 72 -3.21 -0.31 -6.78
C ALA A 72 -1.72 -0.45 -6.47
N ARG A 73 -0.99 0.66 -6.48
CA ARG A 73 0.45 0.67 -6.20
C ARG A 73 0.78 1.81 -5.26
N VAL A 74 1.38 1.47 -4.12
CA VAL A 74 1.94 2.42 -3.16
C VAL A 74 3.43 2.58 -3.45
N ILE A 75 3.80 3.75 -3.97
CA ILE A 75 5.17 4.13 -4.30
C ILE A 75 5.71 5.02 -3.18
N PRO A 76 6.67 4.54 -2.37
CA PRO A 76 7.34 5.41 -1.42
C PRO A 76 8.35 6.32 -2.10
N TYR A 77 8.71 7.41 -1.42
CA TYR A 77 9.90 8.17 -1.78
C TYR A 77 11.15 7.30 -1.66
N ARG A 78 11.15 6.44 -0.64
CA ARG A 78 12.20 5.46 -0.37
C ARG A 78 11.65 4.30 0.45
N GLY A 79 12.05 3.08 0.11
CA GLY A 79 11.60 1.86 0.77
C GLY A 79 10.99 0.88 -0.22
N SER A 80 10.42 -0.19 0.30
CA SER A 80 9.82 -1.24 -0.53
C SER A 80 8.50 -0.81 -1.15
N TRP A 81 8.26 -1.20 -2.40
CA TRP A 81 6.99 -0.93 -3.09
C TRP A 81 5.96 -1.95 -2.65
N LEU A 82 4.71 -1.50 -2.50
CA LEU A 82 3.57 -2.35 -2.15
C LEU A 82 2.52 -2.26 -3.25
N ASP A 83 2.34 -3.37 -3.97
CA ASP A 83 1.39 -3.50 -5.06
C ASP A 83 0.22 -4.39 -4.62
N PHE A 84 -0.98 -4.06 -5.10
CA PHE A 84 -2.20 -4.85 -4.99
C PHE A 84 -2.79 -5.03 -6.38
N GLU A 85 -3.25 -6.23 -6.72
CA GLU A 85 -3.76 -6.52 -8.05
C GLU A 85 -4.83 -7.62 -8.02
N PHE A 86 -5.87 -7.41 -8.82
CA PHE A 86 -6.86 -8.45 -9.08
C PHE A 86 -6.33 -9.46 -10.09
N ASP A 87 -6.68 -10.72 -9.88
CA ASP A 87 -6.52 -11.76 -10.88
C ASP A 87 -7.80 -11.95 -11.72
N PRO A 88 -7.75 -12.76 -12.81
CA PRO A 88 -8.93 -13.04 -13.62
C PRO A 88 -10.09 -13.70 -12.85
N LYS A 89 -9.80 -14.39 -11.74
CA LYS A 89 -10.76 -15.09 -10.87
C LYS A 89 -11.34 -14.19 -9.77
N ASP A 90 -11.12 -12.89 -9.84
CA ASP A 90 -11.58 -11.91 -8.85
C ASP A 90 -11.05 -12.16 -7.43
N ALA A 91 -9.85 -12.74 -7.31
CA ALA A 91 -9.09 -12.79 -6.07
C ALA A 91 -8.07 -11.66 -6.02
N LEU A 92 -7.84 -11.12 -4.82
CA LEU A 92 -6.95 -9.99 -4.60
C LEU A 92 -5.59 -10.45 -4.08
N PHE A 93 -4.54 -10.07 -4.80
CA PHE A 93 -3.17 -10.41 -4.46
C PHE A 93 -2.36 -9.17 -4.12
N THR A 94 -1.28 -9.36 -3.38
CA THR A 94 -0.27 -8.36 -3.13
C THR A 94 1.11 -8.81 -3.63
N ARG A 95 1.95 -7.84 -3.98
CA ARG A 95 3.37 -8.05 -4.29
C ARG A 95 4.18 -7.00 -3.54
N ILE A 96 5.30 -7.44 -2.97
CA ILE A 96 6.31 -6.55 -2.37
C ILE A 96 7.51 -6.51 -3.32
N ASP A 97 7.95 -5.31 -3.72
CA ASP A 97 9.09 -5.10 -4.62
C ASP A 97 8.99 -5.91 -5.94
N ARG A 98 7.77 -6.07 -6.47
CA ARG A 98 7.46 -6.83 -7.70
C ARG A 98 7.90 -8.31 -7.65
N ARG A 99 7.99 -8.89 -6.46
CA ARG A 99 8.25 -10.33 -6.25
C ARG A 99 6.99 -11.17 -6.49
N ARG A 100 7.06 -12.47 -6.13
CA ARG A 100 5.96 -13.44 -6.24
C ARG A 100 4.69 -12.89 -5.58
N LYS A 101 3.53 -13.13 -6.22
CA LYS A 101 2.20 -12.81 -5.67
C LYS A 101 1.94 -13.59 -4.38
N LEU A 102 1.34 -12.92 -3.40
CA LEU A 102 0.75 -13.53 -2.20
C LEU A 102 -0.73 -13.11 -2.10
N PRO A 103 -1.64 -13.95 -1.59
CA PRO A 103 -3.01 -13.51 -1.29
C PRO A 103 -2.98 -12.30 -0.35
N VAL A 104 -3.85 -11.31 -0.56
CA VAL A 104 -3.84 -10.08 0.25
C VAL A 104 -4.09 -10.37 1.75
N SER A 105 -4.84 -11.43 2.05
CA SER A 105 -5.10 -11.86 3.42
C SER A 105 -3.83 -12.24 4.18
N VAL A 106 -2.78 -12.73 3.51
CA VAL A 106 -1.46 -12.97 4.14
C VAL A 106 -0.89 -11.68 4.71
N LEU A 107 -0.98 -10.57 3.97
CA LEU A 107 -0.54 -9.26 4.45
C LEU A 107 -1.40 -8.78 5.63
N LEU A 108 -2.72 -8.92 5.53
CA LEU A 108 -3.64 -8.52 6.61
C LEU A 108 -3.44 -9.35 7.89
N ARG A 109 -3.19 -10.66 7.76
CA ARG A 109 -2.82 -11.52 8.90
C ARG A 109 -1.51 -11.07 9.53
N ALA A 110 -0.52 -10.70 8.72
CA ALA A 110 0.77 -10.20 9.21
C ALA A 110 0.61 -8.89 10.01
N LEU A 111 -0.34 -8.02 9.64
CA LEU A 111 -0.73 -6.83 10.42
C LEU A 111 -1.44 -7.18 11.74
N GLY A 112 -1.99 -8.39 11.85
CA GLY A 112 -2.64 -8.93 13.04
C GLY A 112 -4.14 -9.15 12.88
N TYR A 113 -4.73 -8.92 11.71
CA TYR A 113 -6.17 -9.13 11.50
C TYR A 113 -6.51 -10.62 11.43
N ASN A 114 -7.63 -11.01 12.04
CA ASN A 114 -8.23 -12.33 11.91
C ASN A 114 -9.28 -12.34 10.78
N ASN A 115 -9.83 -13.52 10.45
CA ASN A 115 -10.81 -13.63 9.36
C ASN A 115 -12.05 -12.77 9.58
N GLN A 116 -12.61 -12.78 10.79
CA GLN A 116 -13.85 -12.09 11.11
C GLN A 116 -13.70 -10.58 10.95
N GLU A 117 -12.61 -10.03 11.50
CA GLU A 117 -12.31 -8.61 11.37
C GLU A 117 -12.06 -8.23 9.91
N MET A 118 -11.31 -9.04 9.16
CA MET A 118 -11.14 -8.81 7.73
C MET A 118 -12.50 -8.77 7.02
N LEU A 119 -13.37 -9.74 7.25
CA LEU A 119 -14.68 -9.76 6.62
C LEU A 119 -15.54 -8.54 7.01
N ASN A 120 -15.55 -8.18 8.29
CA ASN A 120 -16.31 -7.04 8.82
C ASN A 120 -15.78 -5.68 8.30
N GLU A 121 -14.50 -5.59 7.94
CA GLU A 121 -13.92 -4.35 7.39
C GLU A 121 -14.31 -4.12 5.92
N PHE A 122 -14.59 -5.19 5.16
CA PHE A 122 -14.80 -5.11 3.70
C PHE A 122 -16.23 -5.39 3.25
N PHE A 123 -17.03 -6.05 4.09
CA PHE A 123 -18.41 -6.42 3.76
C PHE A 123 -19.37 -5.85 4.81
N ASP A 124 -20.54 -5.43 4.33
CA ASP A 124 -21.68 -5.25 5.22
C ASP A 124 -22.28 -6.62 5.55
N ILE A 125 -22.85 -6.75 6.75
CA ILE A 125 -23.38 -8.02 7.26
C ILE A 125 -24.91 -8.02 7.17
N ASN A 126 -25.48 -9.13 6.72
CA ASN A 126 -26.91 -9.47 6.84
C ASN A 126 -27.09 -10.38 8.06
N THR A 127 -27.99 -10.03 8.96
CA THR A 127 -28.34 -10.87 10.11
C THR A 127 -29.52 -11.77 9.75
N PHE A 128 -29.38 -13.05 10.04
CA PHE A 128 -30.42 -14.06 9.88
C PHE A 128 -30.74 -14.67 11.24
N HIS A 129 -32.00 -14.66 11.64
CA HIS A 129 -32.51 -15.34 12.84
C HIS A 129 -32.99 -16.73 12.44
N ILE A 130 -32.45 -17.75 13.09
CA ILE A 130 -32.70 -19.15 12.74
C ILE A 130 -33.94 -19.62 13.51
N GLU A 131 -34.98 -20.03 12.77
CA GLU A 131 -36.21 -20.59 13.33
C GLU A 131 -36.22 -22.12 13.15
N ASP A 132 -37.21 -22.80 13.75
CA ASP A 132 -37.37 -24.26 13.62
C ASP A 132 -37.61 -24.68 12.17
N GLU A 133 -38.32 -23.85 11.41
CA GLU A 133 -38.59 -23.99 9.99
C GLU A 133 -38.47 -22.62 9.31
N GLY A 134 -37.64 -22.51 8.26
CA GLY A 134 -37.31 -21.23 7.65
C GLY A 134 -36.30 -20.41 8.47
N VAL A 135 -36.05 -19.20 7.97
CA VAL A 135 -35.12 -18.23 8.58
C VAL A 135 -35.70 -16.83 8.41
N GLN A 136 -35.45 -15.95 9.37
CA GLN A 136 -35.87 -14.56 9.28
C GLN A 136 -34.67 -13.63 8.99
N LEU A 137 -34.71 -12.92 7.86
CA LEU A 137 -33.69 -11.93 7.48
C LEU A 137 -34.04 -10.55 8.05
N GLU A 138 -33.08 -9.90 8.72
CA GLU A 138 -33.16 -8.47 9.00
C GLU A 138 -33.04 -7.68 7.68
N LEU A 139 -34.15 -7.11 7.24
CA LEU A 139 -34.28 -6.57 5.90
C LEU A 139 -33.72 -5.15 5.82
N VAL A 140 -32.75 -4.97 4.92
CA VAL A 140 -32.37 -3.64 4.41
C VAL A 140 -32.89 -3.51 2.99
N PRO A 141 -34.00 -2.77 2.73
CA PRO A 141 -34.69 -2.79 1.44
C PRO A 141 -33.81 -2.49 0.22
N GLU A 142 -32.87 -1.55 0.33
CA GLU A 142 -31.97 -1.19 -0.79
C GLU A 142 -31.06 -2.36 -1.20
N ARG A 143 -30.75 -3.31 -0.29
CA ARG A 143 -29.91 -4.48 -0.60
C ARG A 143 -30.56 -5.45 -1.57
N LEU A 144 -31.89 -5.53 -1.60
CA LEU A 144 -32.65 -6.39 -2.51
C LEU A 144 -32.75 -5.81 -3.93
N ARG A 145 -32.31 -4.57 -4.14
CA ARG A 145 -32.49 -3.88 -5.41
C ARG A 145 -31.77 -4.62 -6.53
N GLY A 146 -32.53 -5.01 -7.55
CA GLY A 146 -32.00 -5.68 -8.72
C GLY A 146 -31.78 -7.18 -8.55
N GLU A 147 -32.03 -7.75 -7.36
CA GLU A 147 -32.08 -9.20 -7.15
C GLU A 147 -33.39 -9.79 -7.71
N THR A 148 -33.36 -11.10 -7.93
CA THR A 148 -34.52 -11.90 -8.32
C THR A 148 -34.68 -13.01 -7.30
N LEU A 149 -35.81 -13.03 -6.59
CA LEU A 149 -36.12 -14.04 -5.59
C LEU A 149 -36.88 -15.20 -6.22
N ASP A 150 -36.67 -16.41 -5.69
CA ASP A 150 -37.36 -17.65 -6.06
C ASP A 150 -38.70 -17.84 -5.30
N PHE A 151 -39.01 -16.96 -4.36
CA PHE A 151 -40.23 -16.93 -3.58
C PHE A 151 -40.91 -15.55 -3.64
N ASP A 152 -42.19 -15.51 -3.25
CA ASP A 152 -42.97 -14.28 -3.20
C ASP A 152 -42.51 -13.37 -2.05
N LEU A 153 -42.24 -12.10 -2.35
CA LEU A 153 -41.95 -11.08 -1.36
C LEU A 153 -43.26 -10.42 -0.92
N ALA A 154 -43.74 -10.78 0.26
CA ALA A 154 -44.99 -10.26 0.83
C ALA A 154 -44.77 -9.46 2.11
N ASP A 155 -45.63 -8.47 2.34
CA ASP A 155 -45.80 -7.77 3.61
C ASP A 155 -47.17 -8.17 4.18
N GLY A 156 -47.17 -9.09 5.15
CA GLY A 156 -48.38 -9.79 5.61
C GLY A 156 -49.08 -10.52 4.45
N ASP A 157 -50.36 -10.24 4.24
CA ASP A 157 -51.16 -10.83 3.15
C ASP A 157 -50.94 -10.16 1.78
N LYS A 158 -50.12 -9.09 1.71
CA LYS A 158 -49.94 -8.30 0.50
C LYS A 158 -48.62 -8.65 -0.18
N VAL A 159 -48.72 -9.36 -1.30
CA VAL A 159 -47.57 -9.63 -2.18
C VAL A 159 -47.11 -8.33 -2.84
N ILE A 160 -45.85 -7.95 -2.61
CA ILE A 160 -45.20 -6.78 -3.22
C ILE A 160 -44.52 -7.19 -4.53
N VAL A 161 -43.82 -8.34 -4.53
CA VAL A 161 -43.12 -8.90 -5.69
C VAL A 161 -43.40 -10.39 -5.78
N GLU A 162 -43.92 -10.84 -6.92
CA GLU A 162 -44.07 -12.27 -7.21
C GLU A 162 -42.70 -12.93 -7.50
N ALA A 163 -42.58 -14.21 -7.18
CA ALA A 163 -41.42 -15.04 -7.45
C ALA A 163 -40.96 -14.93 -8.92
N GLY A 164 -39.64 -14.90 -9.11
CA GLY A 164 -38.99 -14.80 -10.43
C GLY A 164 -39.01 -13.39 -11.05
N LYS A 165 -39.69 -12.40 -10.45
CA LYS A 165 -39.63 -11.01 -10.91
C LYS A 165 -38.47 -10.27 -10.26
N ARG A 166 -37.78 -9.45 -11.06
CA ARG A 166 -36.68 -8.61 -10.59
C ARG A 166 -37.19 -7.48 -9.70
N ILE A 167 -36.53 -7.26 -8.57
CA ILE A 167 -36.87 -6.21 -7.62
C ILE A 167 -36.44 -4.86 -8.18
N THR A 168 -37.40 -3.94 -8.33
CA THR A 168 -37.18 -2.60 -8.89
C THR A 168 -37.13 -1.54 -7.79
N ALA A 169 -36.64 -0.34 -8.12
CA ALA A 169 -36.65 0.80 -7.19
C ALA A 169 -38.07 1.17 -6.68
N ARG A 170 -39.13 0.82 -7.43
CA ARG A 170 -40.51 0.99 -6.98
C ARG A 170 -40.84 0.04 -5.82
N HIS A 171 -40.42 -1.21 -5.92
CA HIS A 171 -40.66 -2.23 -4.89
C HIS A 171 -39.88 -1.91 -3.61
N VAL A 172 -38.62 -1.45 -3.75
CA VAL A 172 -37.81 -0.98 -2.60
C VAL A 172 -38.52 0.14 -1.85
N LYS A 173 -39.02 1.17 -2.55
CA LYS A 173 -39.81 2.24 -1.92
C LYS A 173 -41.08 1.74 -1.24
N GLN A 174 -41.74 0.72 -1.78
CA GLN A 174 -42.93 0.14 -1.16
C GLN A 174 -42.57 -0.57 0.16
N LEU A 175 -41.45 -1.28 0.21
CA LEU A 175 -40.93 -1.91 1.44
C LEU A 175 -40.53 -0.88 2.49
N GLU A 176 -39.87 0.22 2.08
CA GLU A 176 -39.51 1.31 2.97
C GLU A 176 -40.74 1.99 3.58
N VAL A 177 -41.77 2.26 2.77
CA VAL A 177 -43.03 2.86 3.23
C VAL A 177 -43.82 1.91 4.13
N ALA A 178 -43.77 0.61 3.86
CA ALA A 178 -44.38 -0.41 4.70
C ALA A 178 -43.64 -0.60 6.03
N GLY A 179 -42.39 -0.15 6.16
CA GLY A 179 -41.61 -0.27 7.38
C GLY A 179 -41.22 -1.71 7.72
N VAL A 180 -41.12 -2.58 6.72
CA VAL A 180 -40.78 -3.99 6.90
C VAL A 180 -39.33 -4.10 7.37
N SER A 181 -39.14 -4.47 8.64
CA SER A 181 -37.81 -4.62 9.25
C SER A 181 -37.27 -6.04 9.19
N ALA A 182 -38.13 -7.03 8.97
CA ALA A 182 -37.76 -8.44 8.94
C ALA A 182 -38.57 -9.19 7.88
N LEU A 183 -37.91 -10.10 7.18
CA LEU A 183 -38.49 -10.90 6.11
C LEU A 183 -38.32 -12.38 6.40
N ALA A 184 -39.41 -13.13 6.46
CA ALA A 184 -39.35 -14.58 6.49
C ALA A 184 -38.88 -15.10 5.13
N VAL A 185 -37.79 -15.87 5.12
CA VAL A 185 -37.18 -16.45 3.92
C VAL A 185 -37.03 -17.96 4.07
N PRO A 186 -37.16 -18.72 2.98
CA PRO A 186 -36.98 -20.17 3.02
C PRO A 186 -35.51 -20.54 3.28
N ASP A 187 -35.28 -21.76 3.74
CA ASP A 187 -33.94 -22.33 3.96
C ASP A 187 -33.08 -22.31 2.69
N SER A 188 -33.71 -22.44 1.51
CA SER A 188 -33.04 -22.36 0.21
C SER A 188 -32.36 -21.01 -0.04
N TYR A 189 -32.82 -19.93 0.59
CA TYR A 189 -32.27 -18.58 0.39
C TYR A 189 -31.00 -18.33 1.20
N ILE A 190 -30.90 -18.91 2.41
CA ILE A 190 -29.69 -18.83 3.22
C ILE A 190 -28.62 -19.82 2.72
N ALA A 191 -29.04 -20.94 2.10
CA ALA A 191 -28.13 -21.88 1.48
C ALA A 191 -27.27 -21.19 0.40
N GLY A 192 -25.95 -21.39 0.47
CA GLY A 192 -24.96 -20.73 -0.40
C GLY A 192 -24.52 -19.33 0.05
N ARG A 193 -25.15 -18.75 1.09
CA ARG A 193 -24.65 -17.50 1.69
C ARG A 193 -23.40 -17.79 2.53
N ILE A 194 -22.51 -16.80 2.62
CA ILE A 194 -21.18 -16.95 3.22
C ILE A 194 -21.20 -16.39 4.64
N LEU A 195 -20.73 -17.15 5.62
CA LEU A 195 -20.65 -16.74 7.01
C LEU A 195 -19.63 -15.62 7.23
N SER A 196 -20.01 -14.63 8.03
CA SER A 196 -19.15 -13.48 8.41
C SER A 196 -18.21 -13.78 9.58
N HIS A 197 -18.56 -14.72 10.45
CA HIS A 197 -17.83 -15.03 11.67
C HIS A 197 -17.87 -16.52 12.01
N ASP A 198 -17.03 -16.93 12.95
CA ASP A 198 -17.00 -18.29 13.49
C ASP A 198 -18.25 -18.51 14.34
N VAL A 199 -18.97 -19.61 14.12
CA VAL A 199 -20.16 -19.95 14.90
C VAL A 199 -19.82 -21.08 15.86
N ILE A 200 -19.96 -20.82 17.15
CA ILE A 200 -19.57 -21.73 18.24
C ILE A 200 -20.84 -22.15 18.98
N ASP A 201 -20.93 -23.43 19.32
CA ASP A 201 -22.01 -23.93 20.19
C ASP A 201 -21.82 -23.38 21.62
N PRO A 202 -22.78 -22.61 22.16
CA PRO A 202 -22.66 -22.01 23.49
C PRO A 202 -22.64 -23.03 24.63
N LYS A 203 -23.11 -24.27 24.41
CA LYS A 203 -23.18 -25.32 25.44
C LYS A 203 -21.90 -26.14 25.50
N THR A 204 -21.34 -26.48 24.34
CA THR A 204 -20.19 -27.38 24.24
C THR A 204 -18.87 -26.64 24.01
N GLY A 205 -18.92 -25.41 23.50
CA GLY A 205 -17.75 -24.65 23.06
C GLY A 205 -17.14 -25.18 21.75
N GLU A 206 -17.83 -26.11 21.06
CA GLU A 206 -17.38 -26.65 19.78
C GLU A 206 -17.61 -25.65 18.64
N LEU A 207 -16.62 -25.52 17.75
CA LEU A 207 -16.74 -24.71 16.54
C LEU A 207 -17.62 -25.42 15.51
N LEU A 208 -18.82 -24.90 15.27
CA LEU A 208 -19.80 -25.49 14.36
C LEU A 208 -19.50 -25.17 12.90
N ALA A 209 -19.09 -23.93 12.62
CA ALA A 209 -18.72 -23.43 11.30
C ALA A 209 -17.70 -22.29 11.42
N THR A 210 -16.81 -22.16 10.44
CA THR A 210 -15.76 -21.14 10.44
C THR A 210 -16.21 -19.92 9.63
N ALA A 211 -15.68 -18.75 9.96
CA ALA A 211 -15.81 -17.55 9.15
C ALA A 211 -15.34 -17.81 7.71
N ASN A 212 -16.12 -17.32 6.74
CA ASN A 212 -15.95 -17.53 5.30
C ASN A 212 -16.45 -18.89 4.74
N ASP A 213 -17.00 -19.78 5.58
CA ASP A 213 -17.67 -20.99 5.11
C ASP A 213 -19.02 -20.65 4.45
N GLU A 214 -19.41 -21.44 3.44
CA GLU A 214 -20.76 -21.36 2.85
C GLU A 214 -21.75 -22.16 3.69
N ILE A 215 -22.93 -21.58 3.93
CA ILE A 215 -24.01 -22.28 4.65
C ILE A 215 -24.60 -23.31 3.69
N ASN A 216 -24.49 -24.58 4.06
CA ASN A 216 -25.21 -25.69 3.44
C ASN A 216 -26.22 -26.30 4.42
N ASP A 217 -27.04 -27.23 3.95
CA ASP A 217 -28.10 -27.87 4.74
C ASP A 217 -27.54 -28.53 6.02
N ASP A 218 -26.34 -29.11 5.95
CA ASP A 218 -25.67 -29.74 7.09
C ASP A 218 -25.29 -28.72 8.17
N ILE A 219 -24.73 -27.57 7.78
CA ILE A 219 -24.39 -26.47 8.70
C ILE A 219 -25.68 -25.90 9.29
N LEU A 220 -26.71 -25.66 8.49
CA LEU A 220 -27.99 -25.14 8.97
C LEU A 220 -28.62 -26.07 10.02
N ALA A 221 -28.61 -27.39 9.77
CA ALA A 221 -29.08 -28.39 10.72
C ALA A 221 -28.26 -28.40 12.03
N LYS A 222 -26.93 -28.26 11.96
CA LYS A 222 -26.08 -28.13 13.15
C LYS A 222 -26.40 -26.88 13.95
N LEU A 223 -26.62 -25.75 13.28
CA LEU A 223 -26.96 -24.47 13.92
C LEU A 223 -28.29 -24.56 14.68
N ARG A 224 -29.32 -25.15 14.05
CA ARG A 224 -30.62 -25.41 14.70
C ARG A 224 -30.46 -26.35 15.91
N LYS A 225 -29.74 -27.45 15.75
CA LYS A 225 -29.51 -28.42 16.83
C LYS A 225 -28.79 -27.81 18.04
N ALA A 226 -27.84 -26.91 17.80
CA ALA A 226 -27.13 -26.18 18.84
C ALA A 226 -27.97 -25.06 19.48
N GLY A 227 -29.08 -24.66 18.84
CA GLY A 227 -29.95 -23.57 19.30
C GLY A 227 -29.32 -22.19 19.09
N ILE A 228 -28.59 -22.00 17.99
CA ILE A 228 -28.03 -20.70 17.62
C ILE A 228 -29.17 -19.79 17.17
N ALA A 229 -29.39 -18.67 17.86
CA ALA A 229 -30.49 -17.77 17.58
C ALA A 229 -30.30 -16.97 16.28
N SER A 230 -29.08 -16.53 15.98
CA SER A 230 -28.80 -15.74 14.78
C SER A 230 -27.40 -15.99 14.22
N VAL A 231 -27.26 -15.77 12.92
CA VAL A 231 -25.99 -15.84 12.19
C VAL A 231 -25.86 -14.66 11.22
N GLY A 232 -24.62 -14.19 11.04
CA GLY A 232 -24.31 -13.09 10.13
C GLY A 232 -23.72 -13.60 8.83
N THR A 233 -24.22 -13.14 7.69
CA THR A 233 -23.67 -13.48 6.37
C THR A 233 -23.20 -12.24 5.61
N LEU A 234 -22.26 -12.43 4.68
CA LEU A 234 -21.73 -11.34 3.86
C LEU A 234 -22.78 -10.86 2.86
N TRP A 235 -22.98 -9.55 2.76
CA TRP A 235 -23.75 -8.96 1.67
C TRP A 235 -22.88 -8.90 0.40
N VAL A 236 -23.16 -9.83 -0.51
CA VAL A 236 -22.46 -9.96 -1.80
C VAL A 236 -23.49 -10.04 -2.93
N ASN A 237 -23.15 -9.48 -4.08
CA ASN A 237 -23.95 -9.55 -5.30
C ASN A 237 -23.05 -9.58 -6.55
N ASP A 238 -23.63 -9.92 -7.70
CA ASP A 238 -22.90 -10.06 -8.96
C ASP A 238 -22.64 -8.73 -9.69
N LEU A 239 -23.16 -7.61 -9.17
CA LEU A 239 -23.14 -6.32 -9.87
C LEU A 239 -22.09 -5.37 -9.30
N ASP A 240 -22.18 -5.04 -8.02
CA ASP A 240 -21.45 -3.93 -7.39
C ASP A 240 -20.90 -4.24 -5.99
N ARG A 241 -20.99 -5.51 -5.55
CA ARG A 241 -20.46 -6.03 -4.27
C ARG A 241 -19.91 -7.45 -4.45
N GLY A 242 -18.77 -7.58 -5.13
CA GLY A 242 -18.18 -8.90 -5.38
C GLY A 242 -17.54 -9.55 -4.13
N PRO A 243 -17.55 -10.90 -4.02
CA PRO A 243 -16.96 -11.65 -2.90
C PRO A 243 -15.42 -11.75 -2.96
N TYR A 244 -14.72 -10.65 -3.27
CA TYR A 244 -13.30 -10.65 -3.62
C TYR A 244 -12.39 -11.13 -2.49
N LEU A 245 -12.56 -10.57 -1.30
CA LEU A 245 -11.77 -10.96 -0.13
C LEU A 245 -12.14 -12.37 0.35
N SER A 246 -13.42 -12.77 0.22
CA SER A 246 -13.87 -14.13 0.50
C SER A 246 -13.16 -15.15 -0.40
N ASN A 247 -13.12 -14.90 -1.71
CA ASN A 247 -12.39 -15.72 -2.68
C ASN A 247 -10.89 -15.79 -2.35
N THR A 248 -10.31 -14.67 -1.93
CA THR A 248 -8.91 -14.59 -1.51
C THR A 248 -8.63 -15.46 -0.29
N LEU A 249 -9.49 -15.38 0.73
CA LEU A 249 -9.35 -16.16 1.97
C LEU A 249 -9.39 -17.67 1.72
N ARG A 250 -10.11 -18.13 0.69
CA ARG A 250 -10.14 -19.55 0.28
C ARG A 250 -8.83 -20.02 -0.37
N ILE A 251 -8.05 -19.11 -0.95
CA ILE A 251 -6.76 -19.41 -1.58
C ILE A 251 -5.62 -19.37 -0.55
N ASP A 252 -5.78 -18.58 0.51
CA ASP A 252 -4.78 -18.39 1.55
C ASP A 252 -4.57 -19.65 2.39
N GLY A 253 -3.37 -20.22 2.31
CA GLY A 253 -2.98 -21.38 3.11
C GLY A 253 -2.55 -21.03 4.55
N THR A 254 -2.45 -19.75 4.91
CA THR A 254 -2.03 -19.31 6.24
C THR A 254 -3.23 -19.10 7.16
N LYS A 255 -3.09 -19.44 8.44
CA LYS A 255 -4.15 -19.28 9.45
C LYS A 255 -3.74 -18.32 10.57
N THR A 256 -2.46 -18.34 10.94
CA THR A 256 -1.93 -17.51 12.04
C THR A 256 -1.08 -16.33 11.53
N GLN A 257 -0.93 -15.29 12.35
CA GLN A 257 -0.03 -14.16 12.05
C GLN A 257 1.42 -14.63 11.84
N LEU A 258 1.88 -15.61 12.62
CA LEU A 258 3.25 -16.13 12.50
C LEU A 258 3.47 -16.84 11.16
N GLU A 259 2.53 -17.68 10.73
CA GLU A 259 2.58 -18.34 9.42
C GLU A 259 2.59 -17.32 8.28
N ALA A 260 1.77 -16.27 8.38
CA ALA A 260 1.74 -15.20 7.39
C ALA A 260 3.07 -14.44 7.32
N LEU A 261 3.66 -14.09 8.47
CA LEU A 261 4.98 -13.46 8.54
C LEU A 261 6.08 -14.36 7.97
N VAL A 262 6.01 -15.67 8.24
CA VAL A 262 6.94 -16.68 7.70
C VAL A 262 6.80 -16.79 6.18
N GLU A 263 5.59 -16.73 5.63
CA GLU A 263 5.36 -16.76 4.18
C GLU A 263 5.91 -15.52 3.48
N ILE A 264 5.71 -14.33 4.08
CA ILE A 264 6.34 -13.08 3.62
C ILE A 264 7.88 -13.20 3.69
N TYR A 265 8.41 -13.77 4.77
CA TYR A 265 9.86 -13.98 4.92
C TYR A 265 10.43 -14.87 3.82
N ARG A 266 9.80 -16.03 3.56
CA ARG A 266 10.22 -16.98 2.51
C ARG A 266 10.20 -16.35 1.12
N MET A 267 9.23 -15.47 0.85
CA MET A 267 9.13 -14.75 -0.42
C MET A 267 10.26 -13.71 -0.57
N MET A 268 10.60 -12.99 0.50
CA MET A 268 11.66 -11.99 0.49
C MET A 268 13.06 -12.60 0.51
N ARG A 269 13.24 -13.72 1.22
CA ARG A 269 14.50 -14.43 1.40
C ARG A 269 14.34 -15.93 1.10
N PRO A 270 14.27 -16.30 -0.18
CA PRO A 270 14.12 -17.70 -0.56
C PRO A 270 15.35 -18.50 -0.14
N GLY A 271 15.13 -19.62 0.54
CA GLY A 271 16.18 -20.54 0.98
C GLY A 271 16.75 -20.27 2.38
N GLU A 272 16.48 -19.11 2.99
CA GLU A 272 16.85 -18.88 4.39
C GLU A 272 15.79 -19.47 5.33
N PRO A 273 16.18 -20.23 6.37
CA PRO A 273 15.23 -20.77 7.34
C PRO A 273 14.58 -19.63 8.13
N PRO A 274 13.24 -19.55 8.17
CA PRO A 274 12.54 -18.48 8.88
C PRO A 274 12.55 -18.73 10.39
N THR A 275 12.90 -17.70 11.17
CA THR A 275 12.63 -17.65 12.61
C THR A 275 11.56 -16.59 12.90
N LYS A 276 10.83 -16.74 14.02
CA LYS A 276 9.79 -15.77 14.42
C LYS A 276 10.32 -14.34 14.46
N ASP A 277 11.45 -14.14 15.14
CA ASP A 277 12.04 -12.82 15.33
C ASP A 277 12.58 -12.24 14.01
N ALA A 278 13.18 -13.07 13.15
CA ALA A 278 13.66 -12.62 11.85
C ALA A 278 12.49 -12.20 10.94
N ALA A 279 11.39 -12.95 10.94
CA ALA A 279 10.19 -12.64 10.16
C ALA A 279 9.50 -11.35 10.65
N GLN A 280 9.32 -11.21 11.97
CA GLN A 280 8.75 -9.99 12.56
C GLN A 280 9.61 -8.76 12.28
N ASN A 281 10.93 -8.86 12.47
CA ASN A 281 11.86 -7.77 12.20
C ASN A 281 11.93 -7.42 10.72
N LEU A 282 11.90 -8.41 9.83
CA LEU A 282 11.86 -8.16 8.39
C LEU A 282 10.61 -7.36 8.03
N PHE A 283 9.43 -7.82 8.46
CA PHE A 283 8.16 -7.16 8.15
C PHE A 283 8.10 -5.72 8.67
N HIS A 284 8.55 -5.49 9.91
CA HIS A 284 8.67 -4.14 10.48
C HIS A 284 9.56 -3.23 9.63
N ASN A 285 10.71 -3.75 9.20
CA ASN A 285 11.69 -3.02 8.41
C ASN A 285 11.24 -2.71 6.97
N LEU A 286 10.22 -3.39 6.45
CA LEU A 286 9.71 -3.14 5.10
C LEU A 286 8.90 -1.84 5.01
N PHE A 287 8.02 -1.58 5.99
CA PHE A 287 7.00 -0.54 5.85
C PHE A 287 6.88 0.42 7.05
N PHE A 288 7.35 0.01 8.22
CA PHE A 288 7.00 0.63 9.51
C PHE A 288 8.18 1.28 10.24
N THR A 289 9.35 1.40 9.58
CA THR A 289 10.54 2.05 10.15
C THR A 289 10.96 3.26 9.33
N PHE A 290 11.15 4.40 10.01
CA PHE A 290 11.58 5.66 9.42
C PHE A 290 12.97 5.55 8.78
N GLU A 291 13.81 4.63 9.28
CA GLU A 291 15.15 4.41 8.74
C GLU A 291 15.12 3.78 7.34
N ARG A 292 14.07 3.06 6.95
CA ARG A 292 14.02 2.30 5.67
C ARG A 292 12.87 2.71 4.77
N TYR A 293 11.77 3.18 5.34
CA TYR A 293 10.58 3.58 4.61
C TYR A 293 10.28 5.06 4.81
N ASP A 294 9.90 5.73 3.74
CA ASP A 294 9.54 7.14 3.73
C ASP A 294 8.64 7.45 2.53
N LEU A 295 7.42 7.92 2.78
CA LEU A 295 6.53 8.46 1.74
C LEU A 295 6.92 9.86 1.31
N SER A 296 7.70 10.60 2.10
CA SER A 296 7.87 12.06 2.05
C SER A 296 6.57 12.84 2.31
N SER A 297 6.69 14.14 2.56
CA SER A 297 5.54 15.04 2.69
C SER A 297 4.66 15.05 1.43
N VAL A 298 5.29 15.05 0.24
CA VAL A 298 4.57 15.01 -1.04
C VAL A 298 3.83 13.68 -1.21
N GLY A 299 4.46 12.55 -0.88
CA GLY A 299 3.80 11.25 -1.01
C GLY A 299 2.65 11.09 -0.04
N ARG A 300 2.81 11.54 1.20
CA ARG A 300 1.71 11.53 2.19
C ARG A 300 0.55 12.44 1.77
N MET A 301 0.84 13.64 1.27
CA MET A 301 -0.17 14.53 0.69
C MET A 301 -0.95 13.83 -0.42
N LYS A 302 -0.25 13.23 -1.38
CA LYS A 302 -0.86 12.55 -2.52
C LYS A 302 -1.66 11.33 -2.09
N PHE A 303 -1.11 10.54 -1.18
CA PHE A 303 -1.76 9.39 -0.59
C PHE A 303 -3.10 9.78 0.04
N ASN A 304 -3.07 10.74 0.97
CA ASN A 304 -4.27 11.18 1.69
C ASN A 304 -5.33 11.73 0.72
N ARG A 305 -4.92 12.58 -0.22
CA ARG A 305 -5.86 13.16 -1.21
C ARG A 305 -6.49 12.09 -2.09
N ARG A 306 -5.72 11.09 -2.51
CA ARG A 306 -6.22 10.02 -3.39
C ARG A 306 -7.15 9.04 -2.68
N ILE A 307 -6.91 8.80 -1.39
CA ILE A 307 -7.78 7.98 -0.52
C ILE A 307 -9.02 8.75 -0.05
N GLY A 308 -9.05 10.07 -0.20
CA GLY A 308 -10.19 10.90 0.21
C GLY A 308 -10.13 11.39 1.66
N ARG A 309 -8.95 11.36 2.28
CA ARG A 309 -8.73 11.92 3.63
C ARG A 309 -8.63 13.45 3.57
N LYS A 310 -9.18 14.12 4.58
CA LYS A 310 -9.16 15.59 4.70
C LYS A 310 -7.77 16.15 5.05
N GLY A 311 -6.99 15.40 5.83
CA GLY A 311 -5.65 15.81 6.26
C GLY A 311 -4.63 15.73 5.13
N VAL A 312 -3.78 16.75 5.00
CA VAL A 312 -2.74 16.81 3.96
C VAL A 312 -1.41 16.25 4.46
N THR A 313 -1.16 16.38 5.75
CA THR A 313 0.05 15.90 6.44
C THR A 313 -0.21 14.54 7.11
N GLY A 314 0.86 13.89 7.54
CA GLY A 314 0.80 12.63 8.28
C GLY A 314 2.17 11.99 8.41
N ALA A 315 2.22 10.79 9.00
CA ALA A 315 3.45 10.05 9.20
C ALA A 315 4.13 9.72 7.86
N SER A 316 5.47 9.74 7.84
CA SER A 316 6.23 9.34 6.65
C SER A 316 6.22 7.83 6.42
N VAL A 317 6.11 7.03 7.48
CA VAL A 317 5.90 5.57 7.39
C VAL A 317 4.42 5.24 7.17
N LEU A 318 4.12 4.02 6.74
CA LEU A 318 2.74 3.54 6.70
C LEU A 318 2.21 3.34 8.13
N TYR A 319 0.93 3.65 8.32
CA TYR A 319 0.25 3.46 9.60
C TYR A 319 -0.86 2.42 9.51
N ASP A 320 -0.92 1.51 10.48
CA ASP A 320 -2.03 0.58 10.70
C ASP A 320 -2.29 0.44 12.20
N ALA A 321 -3.50 0.81 12.63
CA ALA A 321 -3.86 0.84 14.05
C ALA A 321 -3.66 -0.51 14.74
N LYS A 322 -3.99 -1.62 14.06
CA LYS A 322 -3.88 -2.96 14.65
C LYS A 322 -2.43 -3.39 14.83
N TYR A 323 -1.60 -3.17 13.81
CA TYR A 323 -0.18 -3.46 13.87
C TYR A 323 0.53 -2.69 14.99
N TYR A 324 0.16 -1.42 15.18
CA TYR A 324 0.75 -0.60 16.23
C TYR A 324 0.13 -0.87 17.61
N ALA A 325 -1.07 -1.45 17.74
CA ALA A 325 -1.76 -1.62 19.02
C ALA A 325 -0.92 -2.36 20.09
N GLU A 326 -0.22 -3.42 19.70
CA GLU A 326 0.55 -4.27 20.63
C GLU A 326 1.93 -3.69 21.00
N ARG A 327 2.41 -2.70 20.24
CA ARG A 327 3.77 -2.15 20.37
C ARG A 327 3.87 -1.12 21.49
N LYS A 328 4.92 -1.22 22.31
CA LYS A 328 5.10 -0.37 23.50
C LYS A 328 6.22 0.67 23.38
N ASP A 329 6.94 0.70 22.25
CA ASP A 329 7.95 1.73 22.02
C ASP A 329 7.34 3.13 21.92
N GLU A 330 8.11 4.12 22.33
CA GLU A 330 7.68 5.53 22.40
C GLU A 330 7.17 6.05 21.05
N GLU A 331 7.81 5.63 19.96
CA GLU A 331 7.44 6.01 18.61
C GLU A 331 6.06 5.45 18.21
N SER A 332 5.81 4.17 18.48
CA SER A 332 4.52 3.53 18.26
C SER A 332 3.41 4.15 19.11
N VAL A 333 3.69 4.47 20.38
CA VAL A 333 2.74 5.17 21.26
C VAL A 333 2.38 6.54 20.69
N ARG A 334 3.38 7.31 20.24
CA ARG A 334 3.16 8.61 19.60
C ARG A 334 2.27 8.48 18.36
N LEU A 335 2.58 7.55 17.46
CA LEU A 335 1.80 7.34 16.23
C LEU A 335 0.35 6.95 16.54
N ARG A 336 0.12 6.08 17.53
CA ARG A 336 -1.25 5.72 17.93
C ARG A 336 -2.07 6.89 18.44
N ASN A 337 -1.46 7.73 19.28
CA ASN A 337 -2.13 8.90 19.85
C ASN A 337 -2.48 9.94 18.78
N GLU A 338 -1.64 10.05 17.73
CA GLU A 338 -1.83 11.02 16.65
C GLU A 338 -2.82 10.54 15.57
N TYR A 339 -2.76 9.26 15.19
CA TYR A 339 -3.50 8.73 14.03
C TYR A 339 -4.69 7.83 14.38
N GLY A 340 -4.87 7.47 15.66
CA GLY A 340 -6.06 6.76 16.14
C GLY A 340 -6.27 5.40 15.48
N SER A 341 -7.51 5.10 15.08
CA SER A 341 -7.91 3.78 14.54
C SER A 341 -7.78 3.64 13.02
N GLY A 342 -7.04 4.54 12.34
CA GLY A 342 -6.89 4.49 10.87
C GLY A 342 -5.98 3.36 10.36
N SER A 343 -6.08 3.04 9.07
CA SER A 343 -5.14 2.14 8.38
C SER A 343 -4.93 2.56 6.94
N ASP A 344 -3.67 2.86 6.60
CA ASP A 344 -3.24 3.16 5.23
C ASP A 344 -3.50 1.97 4.29
N ILE A 345 -3.16 0.76 4.72
CA ILE A 345 -3.23 -0.44 3.88
C ILE A 345 -4.67 -0.84 3.62
N LEU A 346 -5.53 -0.86 4.65
CA LEU A 346 -6.95 -1.16 4.47
C LEU A 346 -7.64 -0.15 3.57
N ASP A 347 -7.37 1.15 3.76
CA ASP A 347 -7.97 2.20 2.94
C ASP A 347 -7.61 2.05 1.45
N VAL A 348 -6.36 1.69 1.13
CA VAL A 348 -5.94 1.41 -0.26
C VAL A 348 -6.72 0.24 -0.85
N ILE A 349 -6.87 -0.85 -0.09
CA ILE A 349 -7.60 -2.03 -0.54
C ILE A 349 -9.10 -1.73 -0.70
N LYS A 350 -9.69 -0.93 0.21
CA LYS A 350 -11.09 -0.49 0.12
C LYS A 350 -11.32 0.34 -1.14
N VAL A 351 -10.49 1.34 -1.40
CA VAL A 351 -10.61 2.16 -2.63
C VAL A 351 -10.40 1.31 -3.89
N LEU A 352 -9.46 0.36 -3.88
CA LEU A 352 -9.26 -0.56 -5.01
C LEU A 352 -10.51 -1.43 -5.26
N THR A 353 -11.13 -1.92 -4.19
CA THR A 353 -12.36 -2.71 -4.23
C THR A 353 -13.52 -1.89 -4.76
N GLU A 354 -13.66 -0.63 -4.34
CA GLU A 354 -14.69 0.28 -4.83
C GLU A 354 -14.53 0.56 -6.33
N ILE A 355 -13.30 0.78 -6.81
CA ILE A 355 -13.01 0.93 -8.25
C ILE A 355 -13.41 -0.34 -9.01
N ARG A 356 -13.10 -1.53 -8.47
CA ARG A 356 -13.48 -2.81 -9.07
C ARG A 356 -15.00 -3.01 -9.10
N ASN A 357 -15.72 -2.51 -8.10
CA ASN A 357 -17.19 -2.48 -8.03
C ASN A 357 -17.82 -1.44 -8.97
N GLY A 358 -17.01 -0.68 -9.72
CA GLY A 358 -17.48 0.37 -10.63
C GLY A 358 -17.71 1.73 -9.97
N ARG A 359 -17.37 1.88 -8.68
CA ARG A 359 -17.46 3.13 -7.93
C ARG A 359 -16.08 3.77 -7.80
N GLY A 360 -15.76 4.63 -8.76
CA GLY A 360 -14.50 5.38 -8.77
C GLY A 360 -13.88 5.44 -10.15
N VAL A 361 -12.70 6.04 -10.23
CA VAL A 361 -11.92 6.18 -11.46
C VAL A 361 -10.49 5.72 -11.23
N VAL A 362 -9.85 5.23 -12.29
CA VAL A 362 -8.41 4.97 -12.29
C VAL A 362 -7.63 6.26 -12.51
N ASP A 363 -6.36 6.24 -12.13
CA ASP A 363 -5.45 7.37 -12.26
C ASP A 363 -4.75 7.34 -13.63
N ASP A 364 -4.61 8.51 -14.23
CA ASP A 364 -3.74 8.70 -15.38
C ASP A 364 -2.29 8.88 -14.89
N ILE A 365 -1.47 7.85 -15.05
CA ILE A 365 -0.07 7.83 -14.59
C ILE A 365 0.80 8.87 -15.33
N ASP A 366 0.42 9.26 -16.55
CA ASP A 366 1.21 10.16 -17.40
C ASP A 366 0.86 11.63 -17.18
N HIS A 367 -0.26 11.92 -16.52
CA HIS A 367 -0.62 13.25 -16.06
C HIS A 367 0.52 13.89 -15.24
N LEU A 368 0.96 15.12 -15.56
CA LEU A 368 2.07 15.79 -14.85
C LEU A 368 1.88 15.92 -13.34
N GLY A 369 0.65 16.02 -12.83
CA GLY A 369 0.38 15.96 -11.38
C GLY A 369 0.82 14.65 -10.71
N ASN A 370 1.05 13.59 -11.50
CA ASN A 370 1.55 12.27 -11.11
C ASN A 370 3.05 12.06 -11.37
N ARG A 371 3.69 13.07 -11.96
CA ARG A 371 5.14 13.14 -12.14
C ARG A 371 5.71 14.28 -11.29
N ARG A 372 6.95 14.14 -10.87
CA ARG A 372 7.64 15.13 -10.03
C ARG A 372 9.00 15.42 -10.62
N VAL A 373 9.37 16.70 -10.61
CA VAL A 373 10.71 17.15 -11.02
C VAL A 373 11.61 17.14 -9.79
N ARG A 374 12.72 16.41 -9.88
CA ARG A 374 13.81 16.43 -8.91
C ARG A 374 14.95 17.28 -9.45
N SER A 375 15.28 18.32 -8.71
CA SER A 375 16.44 19.18 -8.98
C SER A 375 17.69 18.64 -8.28
N VAL A 376 18.85 19.23 -8.59
CA VAL A 376 20.16 18.79 -8.08
C VAL A 376 20.22 18.69 -6.55
N GLY A 377 19.61 19.63 -5.82
CA GLY A 377 19.65 19.64 -4.36
C GLY A 377 19.06 18.37 -3.72
N GLU A 378 17.88 17.95 -4.16
CA GLU A 378 17.22 16.75 -3.64
C GLU A 378 17.97 15.46 -4.03
N MET A 379 18.52 15.42 -5.25
CA MET A 379 19.30 14.27 -5.69
C MET A 379 20.61 14.16 -4.88
N ALA A 380 21.29 15.28 -4.66
CA ALA A 380 22.51 15.35 -3.85
C ALA A 380 22.21 15.00 -2.38
N GLU A 381 21.11 15.49 -1.81
CA GLU A 381 20.67 15.15 -0.45
C GLU A 381 20.48 13.64 -0.28
N ASN A 382 19.79 12.99 -1.22
CA ASN A 382 19.59 11.54 -1.19
C ASN A 382 20.91 10.77 -1.22
N VAL A 383 21.83 11.16 -2.11
CA VAL A 383 23.15 10.51 -2.23
C VAL A 383 23.98 10.73 -0.96
N PHE A 384 23.96 11.95 -0.42
CA PHE A 384 24.63 12.29 0.83
C PHE A 384 24.09 11.43 1.99
N ARG A 385 22.77 11.29 2.07
CA ARG A 385 22.11 10.46 3.07
C ARG A 385 22.47 8.98 2.95
N VAL A 386 22.57 8.43 1.73
CA VAL A 386 23.08 7.06 1.52
C VAL A 386 24.51 6.92 2.06
N GLY A 387 25.34 7.94 1.85
CA GLY A 387 26.66 8.03 2.47
C GLY A 387 26.60 8.00 4.01
N LEU A 388 25.73 8.82 4.60
CA LEU A 388 25.56 8.88 6.06
C LEU A 388 25.08 7.56 6.66
N VAL A 389 24.15 6.86 6.03
CA VAL A 389 23.67 5.54 6.51
C VAL A 389 24.81 4.51 6.54
N ARG A 390 25.74 4.57 5.57
CA ARG A 390 26.94 3.71 5.58
C ARG A 390 27.88 4.08 6.73
N VAL A 391 28.08 5.37 7.00
CA VAL A 391 28.89 5.86 8.12
C VAL A 391 28.25 5.47 9.45
N GLU A 392 26.96 5.68 9.61
CA GLU A 392 26.19 5.32 10.81
C GLU A 392 26.36 3.85 11.17
N ARG A 393 26.24 2.94 10.19
CA ARG A 393 26.45 1.50 10.41
C ARG A 393 27.84 1.20 10.94
N ALA A 394 28.87 1.79 10.34
CA ALA A 394 30.27 1.60 10.77
C ALA A 394 30.52 2.19 12.17
N VAL A 395 29.91 3.34 12.48
CA VAL A 395 29.99 3.98 13.80
C VAL A 395 29.31 3.13 14.86
N LYS A 396 28.09 2.61 14.61
CA LYS A 396 27.36 1.72 15.53
C LYS A 396 28.19 0.45 15.84
N GLU A 397 28.79 -0.15 14.82
CA GLU A 397 29.66 -1.32 14.98
C GLU A 397 30.90 -1.01 15.83
N ARG A 398 31.61 0.08 15.54
CA ARG A 398 32.78 0.51 16.33
C ARG A 398 32.45 0.83 17.78
N LEU A 399 31.34 1.53 18.03
CA LEU A 399 30.89 1.86 19.39
C LEU A 399 30.50 0.62 20.21
N SER A 400 30.03 -0.44 19.54
CA SER A 400 29.69 -1.70 20.21
C SER A 400 30.92 -2.50 20.64
N MET A 401 32.01 -2.44 19.85
CA MET A 401 33.23 -3.21 20.11
C MET A 401 34.25 -2.47 20.98
N ALA A 402 34.24 -1.14 20.96
CA ALA A 402 35.28 -0.36 21.62
C ALA A 402 35.02 -0.21 23.14
N GLU A 403 36.09 -0.32 23.93
CA GLU A 403 36.12 0.15 25.31
C GLU A 403 35.97 1.68 25.29
N ALA A 404 35.04 2.20 26.07
CA ALA A 404 34.56 3.57 25.95
C ALA A 404 35.55 4.64 26.44
N ASP A 405 36.75 4.26 26.86
CA ASP A 405 37.80 5.16 27.33
C ASP A 405 38.72 5.57 26.17
N GLY A 406 38.87 6.89 25.98
CA GLY A 406 39.82 7.46 25.01
C GLY A 406 39.27 7.82 23.63
N LEU A 407 38.21 7.18 23.13
CA LEU A 407 37.70 7.44 21.77
C LEU A 407 37.33 8.92 21.54
N SER A 408 37.75 9.46 20.39
CA SER A 408 37.30 10.76 19.88
C SER A 408 36.24 10.58 18.76
N PRO A 409 35.39 11.58 18.51
CA PRO A 409 34.47 11.54 17.35
C PRO A 409 35.18 11.32 16.01
N GLN A 410 36.38 11.87 15.85
CA GLN A 410 37.19 11.72 14.63
C GLN A 410 37.62 10.26 14.37
N ASP A 411 37.84 9.46 15.43
CA ASP A 411 38.22 8.05 15.29
C ASP A 411 37.04 7.18 14.83
N LEU A 412 35.81 7.61 15.09
CA LEU A 412 34.60 6.88 14.75
C LEU A 412 34.13 7.16 13.33
N ILE A 413 34.30 8.41 12.89
CA ILE A 413 33.72 8.90 11.64
C ILE A 413 34.73 8.76 10.50
N ASN A 414 34.34 8.05 9.45
CA ASN A 414 35.09 7.96 8.21
C ASN A 414 34.35 8.70 7.09
N ALA A 415 34.96 9.72 6.52
CA ALA A 415 34.39 10.51 5.43
C ALA A 415 34.34 9.77 4.07
N LYS A 416 35.16 8.74 3.87
CA LYS A 416 35.31 8.06 2.56
C LYS A 416 33.99 7.58 1.95
N PRO A 417 33.05 6.94 2.70
CA PRO A 417 31.78 6.50 2.12
C PRO A 417 30.90 7.64 1.60
N VAL A 418 30.91 8.79 2.29
CA VAL A 418 30.15 9.99 1.89
C VAL A 418 30.80 10.65 0.68
N ALA A 419 32.11 10.91 0.75
CA ALA A 419 32.86 11.51 -0.35
C ALA A 419 32.78 10.65 -1.63
N ALA A 420 32.86 9.31 -1.49
CA ALA A 420 32.72 8.40 -2.62
C ALA A 420 31.34 8.47 -3.26
N ALA A 421 30.26 8.50 -2.46
CA ALA A 421 28.90 8.60 -2.98
C ALA A 421 28.67 9.91 -3.75
N ILE A 422 29.13 11.03 -3.18
CA ILE A 422 29.05 12.35 -3.83
C ILE A 422 29.88 12.38 -5.12
N LYS A 423 31.12 11.89 -5.08
CA LYS A 423 32.00 11.83 -6.26
C LYS A 423 31.43 10.95 -7.37
N GLU A 424 30.82 9.83 -7.02
CA GLU A 424 30.13 8.95 -7.96
C GLU A 424 28.94 9.66 -8.61
N PHE A 425 28.11 10.37 -7.83
CA PHE A 425 26.97 11.11 -8.37
C PHE A 425 27.38 12.23 -9.34
N PHE A 426 28.32 13.09 -8.96
CA PHE A 426 28.79 14.18 -9.84
C PHE A 426 29.74 13.70 -10.95
N GLY A 427 30.32 12.50 -10.83
CA GLY A 427 31.30 11.96 -11.76
C GLY A 427 30.73 11.01 -12.81
N SER A 428 29.85 10.09 -12.44
CA SER A 428 29.40 8.99 -13.31
C SER A 428 27.88 8.86 -13.43
N SER A 429 27.08 9.68 -12.74
CA SER A 429 25.62 9.65 -12.91
C SER A 429 25.22 10.00 -14.33
N GLN A 430 24.19 9.32 -14.84
CA GLN A 430 23.55 9.63 -16.13
C GLN A 430 22.97 11.05 -16.19
N LEU A 431 22.65 11.62 -15.03
CA LEU A 431 22.12 12.97 -14.90
C LEU A 431 23.22 14.03 -14.85
N SER A 432 24.46 13.62 -14.57
CA SER A 432 25.63 14.50 -14.60
C SER A 432 26.27 14.46 -15.98
N GLN A 433 25.93 15.44 -16.81
CA GLN A 433 26.33 15.49 -18.21
C GLN A 433 27.42 16.54 -18.43
N PHE A 434 28.25 16.35 -19.45
CA PHE A 434 29.15 17.40 -19.93
C PHE A 434 28.31 18.56 -20.45
N MET A 435 28.70 19.78 -20.10
CA MET A 435 27.98 20.98 -20.50
C MET A 435 28.07 21.19 -22.02
N ASP A 436 26.94 21.47 -22.67
CA ASP A 436 26.93 21.81 -24.09
C ASP A 436 27.33 23.28 -24.28
N GLN A 437 28.59 23.52 -24.64
CA GLN A 437 29.21 24.87 -24.74
C GLN A 437 29.29 25.41 -26.18
N ASN A 438 28.51 24.87 -27.11
CA ASN A 438 28.59 25.27 -28.52
C ASN A 438 28.14 26.72 -28.76
N ASN A 439 27.14 27.18 -28.00
CA ASN A 439 26.62 28.54 -28.03
C ASN A 439 25.78 28.81 -26.76
N PRO A 440 25.49 30.09 -26.43
CA PRO A 440 24.74 30.43 -25.22
C PRO A 440 23.33 29.82 -25.13
N LEU A 441 22.67 29.60 -26.27
CA LEU A 441 21.34 28.99 -26.28
C LEU A 441 21.42 27.51 -25.89
N SER A 442 22.39 26.77 -26.43
CA SER A 442 22.66 25.38 -26.04
C SER A 442 22.93 25.28 -24.53
N GLU A 443 23.63 26.26 -23.96
CA GLU A 443 23.89 26.25 -22.52
C GLU A 443 22.61 26.43 -21.69
N VAL A 444 21.80 27.43 -22.03
CA VAL A 444 20.56 27.72 -21.30
C VAL A 444 19.55 26.57 -21.44
N THR A 445 19.40 26.03 -22.65
CA THR A 445 18.53 24.86 -22.91
C THR A 445 18.97 23.65 -22.08
N HIS A 446 20.28 23.34 -22.05
CA HIS A 446 20.76 22.15 -21.34
C HIS A 446 20.51 22.26 -19.83
N LYS A 447 20.71 23.44 -19.23
CA LYS A 447 20.42 23.67 -17.79
C LYS A 447 18.93 23.56 -17.44
N ARG A 448 18.04 23.85 -18.39
CA ARG A 448 16.57 23.82 -18.21
C ARG A 448 15.92 22.51 -18.64
N ARG A 449 16.72 21.53 -19.07
CA ARG A 449 16.27 20.22 -19.55
C ARG A 449 15.73 19.36 -18.40
N VAL A 450 14.74 18.52 -18.73
CA VAL A 450 14.12 17.60 -17.79
C VAL A 450 14.11 16.19 -18.37
N SER A 451 14.78 15.25 -17.72
CA SER A 451 14.91 13.87 -18.22
C SER A 451 14.08 12.88 -17.43
N ALA A 452 13.33 12.01 -18.12
CA ALA A 452 12.64 10.87 -17.50
C ALA A 452 13.59 9.69 -17.19
N LEU A 453 14.84 9.77 -17.64
CA LEU A 453 15.86 8.74 -17.48
C LEU A 453 16.59 8.86 -16.13
N GLY A 454 17.40 7.86 -15.81
CA GLY A 454 18.26 7.87 -14.61
C GLY A 454 17.71 7.04 -13.45
N PRO A 455 18.40 7.06 -12.29
CA PRO A 455 18.05 6.24 -11.14
C PRO A 455 16.62 6.49 -10.65
N GLY A 456 15.81 5.44 -10.53
CA GLY A 456 14.41 5.54 -10.11
C GLY A 456 13.43 6.08 -11.18
N GLY A 457 13.94 6.47 -12.36
CA GLY A 457 13.16 6.85 -13.53
C GLY A 457 12.88 5.67 -14.46
N LEU A 458 12.61 5.98 -15.72
CA LEU A 458 12.42 5.00 -16.79
C LEU A 458 13.76 4.64 -17.43
N THR A 459 13.84 3.44 -18.01
CA THR A 459 14.90 3.09 -18.95
C THR A 459 14.35 3.17 -20.38
N ARG A 460 15.24 3.35 -21.35
CA ARG A 460 14.84 3.50 -22.77
C ARG A 460 14.03 2.31 -23.28
N GLU A 461 14.40 1.10 -22.84
CA GLU A 461 13.80 -0.18 -23.24
C GLU A 461 12.44 -0.41 -22.57
N ARG A 462 12.22 0.18 -21.40
CA ARG A 462 10.97 0.06 -20.64
C ARG A 462 9.97 1.18 -20.95
N ALA A 463 10.43 2.25 -21.59
CA ALA A 463 9.60 3.37 -21.97
C ALA A 463 8.73 3.02 -23.19
N GLY A 464 7.46 2.70 -22.94
CA GLY A 464 6.46 2.48 -23.98
C GLY A 464 6.06 3.76 -24.71
N PHE A 465 5.12 3.62 -25.65
CA PHE A 465 4.60 4.75 -26.42
C PHE A 465 3.91 5.80 -25.53
N GLU A 466 3.12 5.36 -24.55
CA GLU A 466 2.28 6.22 -23.69
C GLU A 466 3.10 7.27 -22.93
N VAL A 467 4.27 6.89 -22.41
CA VAL A 467 5.14 7.79 -21.63
C VAL A 467 5.93 8.79 -22.49
N ARG A 468 6.04 8.54 -23.81
CA ARG A 468 6.77 9.36 -24.79
C ARG A 468 5.86 10.38 -25.48
N ASP A 469 4.56 10.14 -25.44
CA ASP A 469 3.58 10.98 -26.12
C ASP A 469 3.36 12.31 -25.39
N VAL A 470 2.81 13.29 -26.11
CA VAL A 470 2.48 14.60 -25.57
C VAL A 470 1.16 14.52 -24.81
N HIS A 471 1.21 14.75 -23.50
CA HIS A 471 0.04 14.79 -22.66
C HIS A 471 -0.54 16.22 -22.57
N PRO A 472 -1.87 16.43 -22.55
CA PRO A 472 -2.49 17.77 -22.47
C PRO A 472 -1.99 18.64 -21.31
N THR A 473 -1.59 18.02 -20.20
CA THR A 473 -1.05 18.74 -19.03
C THR A 473 0.32 19.37 -19.26
N HIS A 474 1.04 18.97 -20.31
CA HIS A 474 2.31 19.58 -20.71
C HIS A 474 2.14 21.06 -21.11
N TYR A 475 0.93 21.47 -21.52
CA TYR A 475 0.65 22.83 -21.93
C TYR A 475 1.09 23.87 -20.89
N GLY A 476 1.95 24.80 -21.31
CA GLY A 476 2.51 25.86 -20.47
C GLY A 476 3.53 25.39 -19.41
N ARG A 477 3.94 24.11 -19.42
CA ARG A 477 4.81 23.51 -18.40
C ARG A 477 6.04 22.82 -18.98
N VAL A 478 5.86 22.02 -20.03
CA VAL A 478 6.91 21.28 -20.74
C VAL A 478 6.80 21.58 -22.23
N CYS A 479 7.92 21.88 -22.87
CA CYS A 479 7.94 22.13 -24.31
C CYS A 479 7.62 20.83 -25.07
N THR A 480 6.68 20.88 -26.01
CA THR A 480 6.24 19.69 -26.78
C THR A 480 7.00 19.54 -28.11
N ILE A 481 7.92 20.46 -28.40
CA ILE A 481 8.67 20.53 -29.66
C ILE A 481 10.15 20.23 -29.41
N GLU A 482 10.71 20.77 -28.33
CA GLU A 482 12.13 20.64 -27.99
C GLU A 482 12.41 19.29 -27.29
N THR A 483 12.51 18.22 -28.09
CA THR A 483 12.93 16.88 -27.68
C THR A 483 13.94 16.36 -28.71
N PRO A 484 14.97 15.58 -28.31
CA PRO A 484 15.83 14.93 -29.28
C PRO A 484 15.03 13.91 -30.12
N GLU A 485 15.34 13.83 -31.41
CA GLU A 485 14.86 12.76 -32.28
C GLU A 485 15.55 11.42 -31.96
N GLY A 486 14.95 10.32 -32.44
CA GLY A 486 15.52 8.98 -32.31
C GLY A 486 15.22 8.29 -30.97
N PRO A 487 16.15 7.52 -30.38
CA PRO A 487 15.85 6.62 -29.26
C PRO A 487 15.32 7.31 -27.99
N ASN A 488 15.60 8.60 -27.82
CA ASN A 488 15.23 9.39 -26.63
C ASN A 488 14.01 10.30 -26.82
N ILE A 489 13.32 10.21 -27.97
CA ILE A 489 12.14 11.04 -28.22
C ILE A 489 11.10 10.91 -27.10
N GLY A 490 10.67 12.06 -26.57
CA GLY A 490 9.69 12.16 -25.48
C GLY A 490 10.22 11.83 -24.08
N LEU A 491 11.53 11.54 -23.93
CA LEU A 491 12.14 11.20 -22.64
C LEU A 491 13.05 12.30 -22.08
N ILE A 492 13.32 13.35 -22.85
CA ILE A 492 14.26 14.45 -22.54
C ILE A 492 13.61 15.78 -22.87
#